data_AF-A0A2U1AQD5-F1
#
_entry.id   AF-A0A2U1AQD5-F1
#
_cell.length_a   1.000
_cell.length_b   1.000
_cell.length_c   1.000
_cell.angle_alpha   90.00
_cell.angle_beta   90.00
_cell.angle_gamma   90.00
#
_symmetry.space_group_name_H-M   'P 1'
#
loop_
_entity.id
_entity.type
_entity.pdbx_description
1 polymer ?
#
loop_
_entity_poly.entity_id
_entity_poly.type
_entity_poly.pdbx_seq_one_letter_code
_entity_poly.pdbx_strand_id
1 'polypeptide(L)'
;MSVASELTRLSAAKADLKRAINAKGGMLVNERLSEYASAVDALLPEDFGNRIRFIDYDGTVLKTMFIAEGESAEPPTPPEHPGMVFQGWNCEYSNISGHRDIGAIYTTESGAAEFDVRMEIPTGLTVTFYPYIESGTLHIDWGNGSSDDITATGRQSVSFTYADYGTYTIKMKISDGGSWYIPDYFCQGSSGNYYLIAARIAGIRQMSNYAFQYKYGLRTITMDRTLQSMGEQIFYECRSLVAIVFPDSLTSIGRYSMQYCYGLSRIVFPDSITIIPEQVCYNCHVLDGVTFPEGISEIHPYAFHGCYSINYVNFPSSLRSIRSYAFCVNYALREVRLPEGLEWLEDRVFQDCYAMEKVNLPESLTRVNGYIFHHCRNLRHINIPSSWTSIPNGLCYCCYSLESIEIPENITYIGDEAFYECYRLTEVKLHADITTIRSGAFRYCRAMRDYYCYRETPPTLSSSNVFNDIPGSCIIWVPKSTDRTILTAYKTASNWSNYANYMKEMEE
;
A
#
# COMPACT_ATOMS: atom_id res chain seq x y z
N MET A 1 23.85 32.84 0.48
CA MET A 1 23.40 31.93 -0.61
C MET A 1 21.96 31.56 -0.31
N SER A 2 21.06 31.62 -1.29
CA SER A 2 19.70 31.12 -1.09
C SER A 2 19.75 29.59 -0.95
N VAL A 3 18.80 29.01 -0.22
CA VAL A 3 18.68 27.54 -0.09
C VAL A 3 18.63 26.87 -1.47
N ALA A 4 17.96 27.51 -2.44
CA ALA A 4 17.93 27.06 -3.84
C ALA A 4 19.33 27.01 -4.48
N SER A 5 20.18 28.02 -4.25
CA SER A 5 21.55 28.03 -4.79
C SER A 5 22.45 26.95 -4.19
N GLU A 6 22.23 26.60 -2.92
CA GLU A 6 22.98 25.53 -2.25
C GLU A 6 22.51 24.15 -2.72
N LEU A 7 21.20 23.96 -2.93
CA LEU A 7 20.63 22.75 -3.55
C LEU A 7 21.18 22.52 -4.95
N THR A 8 21.24 23.54 -5.81
CA THR A 8 21.82 23.43 -7.15
C THR A 8 23.30 23.05 -7.10
N ARG A 9 24.07 23.60 -6.16
CA ARG A 9 25.47 23.22 -5.93
C ARG A 9 25.62 21.77 -5.50
N LEU A 10 24.80 21.30 -4.56
CA LEU A 10 24.80 19.92 -4.10
C LEU A 10 24.40 18.94 -5.21
N SER A 11 23.43 19.30 -6.07
CA SER A 11 23.06 18.51 -7.24
C SER A 11 24.19 18.40 -8.27
N ALA A 12 24.92 19.49 -8.52
CA ALA A 12 26.07 19.48 -9.43
C ALA A 12 27.23 18.63 -8.86
N ALA A 13 27.55 18.80 -7.58
CA ALA A 13 28.56 18.00 -6.88
C ALA A 13 28.21 16.50 -6.88
N LYS A 14 26.92 16.15 -6.78
CA LYS A 14 26.42 14.77 -6.89
C LYS A 14 26.70 14.16 -8.26
N ALA A 15 26.50 14.92 -9.34
CA ALA A 15 26.77 14.46 -10.71
C ALA A 15 28.28 14.27 -10.94
N ASP A 16 29.11 15.17 -10.43
CA ASP A 16 30.58 15.07 -10.50
C ASP A 16 31.13 13.86 -9.73
N LEU A 17 30.60 13.63 -8.53
CA LEU A 17 30.99 12.48 -7.71
C LEU A 17 30.64 11.16 -8.41
N LYS A 18 29.42 11.04 -8.96
CA LYS A 18 28.98 9.87 -9.74
C LYS A 18 29.90 9.58 -10.93
N ARG A 19 30.27 10.62 -11.69
CA ARG A 19 31.22 10.52 -12.81
C ARG A 19 32.58 9.97 -12.35
N ALA A 20 33.12 10.51 -11.26
CA ALA A 20 34.42 10.11 -10.72
C ALA A 20 34.43 8.67 -10.15
N ILE A 21 33.31 8.23 -9.57
CA ILE A 21 33.15 6.90 -8.98
C ILE A 21 33.00 5.82 -10.06
N ASN A 22 32.17 6.08 -11.08
CA ASN A 22 31.93 5.12 -12.17
C ASN A 22 33.15 4.94 -13.07
N ALA A 23 33.97 5.99 -13.25
CA ALA A 23 35.29 5.88 -13.88
C ALA A 23 36.25 4.92 -13.14
N LYS A 24 35.94 4.52 -11.89
CA LYS A 24 36.73 3.59 -11.07
C LYS A 24 36.04 2.25 -10.77
N GLY A 25 34.89 1.95 -11.41
CA GLY A 25 34.26 0.63 -11.36
C GLY A 25 33.53 0.25 -10.05
N GLY A 26 33.04 1.22 -9.27
CA GLY A 26 32.47 0.96 -7.94
C GLY A 26 30.94 0.76 -7.92
N MET A 27 30.47 -0.49 -7.97
CA MET A 27 29.05 -0.90 -7.82
C MET A 27 28.38 -0.48 -6.49
N LEU A 28 29.15 -0.19 -5.44
CA LEU A 28 28.69 -0.01 -4.05
C LEU A 28 28.18 1.40 -3.68
N VAL A 29 28.17 2.38 -4.61
CA VAL A 29 27.95 3.79 -4.27
C VAL A 29 26.54 4.32 -4.60
N ASN A 30 25.80 3.64 -5.49
CA ASN A 30 24.43 4.04 -5.84
C ASN A 30 23.43 3.89 -4.68
N GLU A 31 23.63 2.91 -3.79
CA GLU A 31 22.79 2.74 -2.58
C GLU A 31 22.94 3.92 -1.61
N ARG A 32 24.18 4.35 -1.33
CA ARG A 32 24.46 5.50 -0.45
C ARG A 32 23.96 6.83 -1.03
N LEU A 33 24.03 7.02 -2.34
CA LEU A 33 23.54 8.24 -3.01
C LEU A 33 22.01 8.39 -2.98
N SER A 34 21.28 7.27 -2.91
CA SER A 34 19.83 7.26 -2.67
C SER A 34 19.52 7.54 -1.20
N GLU A 35 20.26 6.94 -0.24
CA GLU A 35 20.13 7.26 1.19
C GLU A 35 20.34 8.75 1.49
N TYR A 36 21.37 9.39 0.90
CA TYR A 36 21.62 10.82 1.07
C TYR A 36 20.55 11.71 0.43
N ALA A 37 19.97 11.31 -0.71
CA ALA A 37 18.88 12.06 -1.33
C ALA A 37 17.60 11.98 -0.49
N SER A 38 17.28 10.79 0.04
CA SER A 38 16.18 10.60 0.98
C SER A 38 16.40 11.36 2.30
N ALA A 39 17.65 11.45 2.78
CA ALA A 39 17.99 12.23 3.97
C ALA A 39 17.81 13.75 3.75
N VAL A 40 18.06 14.27 2.55
CA VAL A 40 17.81 15.67 2.20
C VAL A 40 16.31 15.97 2.08
N ASP A 41 15.53 15.05 1.50
CA ASP A 41 14.06 15.16 1.46
C ASP A 41 13.44 15.07 2.87
N ALA A 42 14.03 14.27 3.77
CA ALA A 42 13.62 14.14 5.18
C ALA A 42 14.04 15.32 6.07
N LEU A 43 14.93 16.20 5.60
CA LEU A 43 15.37 17.41 6.30
C LEU A 43 14.43 18.61 6.08
N LEU A 44 13.37 18.46 5.28
CA LEU A 44 12.30 19.44 5.12
C LEU A 44 11.21 19.16 6.18
N PRO A 45 11.05 20.02 7.22
CA PRO A 45 10.09 19.75 8.30
C PRO A 45 8.62 19.83 7.86
N GLU A 46 7.74 19.21 8.64
CA GLU A 46 6.27 19.17 8.52
C GLU A 46 5.58 20.56 8.53
N ASP A 47 6.29 21.64 8.90
CA ASP A 47 5.74 23.00 9.02
C ASP A 47 5.46 23.71 7.67
N PHE A 48 5.78 23.10 6.54
CA PHE A 48 5.74 23.75 5.21
C PHE A 48 4.54 23.34 4.34
N GLY A 49 3.73 22.36 4.75
CA GLY A 49 2.63 21.83 3.94
C GLY A 49 3.06 20.73 2.96
N ASN A 50 2.14 20.35 2.08
CA ASN A 50 2.24 19.23 1.15
C ASN A 50 3.16 19.56 -0.03
N ARG A 51 4.34 18.92 -0.11
CA ARG A 51 5.27 19.01 -1.27
C ARG A 51 4.62 18.51 -2.57
N ILE A 52 4.40 19.39 -3.54
CA ILE A 52 3.91 19.07 -4.88
C ILE A 52 5.02 19.30 -5.92
N ARG A 53 5.38 18.28 -6.68
CA ARG A 53 6.32 18.39 -7.82
C ARG A 53 5.58 18.17 -9.13
N PHE A 54 5.66 19.13 -10.03
CA PHE A 54 5.28 18.93 -11.42
C PHE A 54 6.49 18.37 -12.17
N ILE A 55 6.31 17.23 -12.84
CA ILE A 55 7.37 16.48 -13.48
C ILE A 55 7.01 16.35 -14.97
N ASP A 56 7.97 16.63 -15.82
CA ASP A 56 7.84 16.44 -17.27
C ASP A 56 7.88 14.95 -17.64
N TYR A 57 7.57 14.64 -18.90
CA TYR A 57 7.50 13.25 -19.37
C TYR A 57 8.83 12.48 -19.23
N ASP A 58 9.96 13.18 -19.24
CA ASP A 58 11.32 12.62 -19.18
C ASP A 58 11.87 12.49 -17.74
N GLY A 59 11.04 12.79 -16.74
CA GLY A 59 11.41 12.78 -15.32
C GLY A 59 12.02 14.10 -14.82
N THR A 60 12.12 15.13 -15.65
CA THR A 60 12.60 16.45 -15.25
C THR A 60 11.59 17.12 -14.32
N VAL A 61 12.02 17.57 -13.14
CA VAL A 61 11.16 18.33 -12.23
C VAL A 61 11.03 19.77 -12.75
N LEU A 62 9.81 20.15 -13.15
CA LEU A 62 9.46 21.45 -13.72
C LEU A 62 9.22 22.51 -12.64
N LYS A 63 8.53 22.13 -11.55
CA LYS A 63 8.19 23.02 -10.44
C LYS A 63 8.02 22.22 -9.17
N THR A 64 8.53 22.72 -8.05
CA THR A 64 8.24 22.20 -6.71
C THR A 64 7.53 23.28 -5.90
N MET A 65 6.45 22.92 -5.23
CA MET A 65 5.68 23.78 -4.33
C MET A 65 5.43 23.06 -3.01
N PHE A 66 5.09 23.83 -1.97
CA PHE A 66 4.55 23.29 -0.73
C PHE A 66 3.22 23.97 -0.49
N ILE A 67 2.15 23.18 -0.42
CA ILE A 67 0.76 23.64 -0.47
C ILE A 67 0.06 23.20 0.81
N ALA A 68 -0.71 24.07 1.46
CA ALA A 68 -1.42 23.67 2.68
C ALA A 68 -2.49 22.61 2.36
N GLU A 69 -2.94 21.88 3.38
CA GLU A 69 -3.99 20.88 3.19
C GLU A 69 -5.30 21.53 2.72
N GLY A 70 -5.92 20.95 1.69
CA GLY A 70 -7.15 21.44 1.06
C GLY A 70 -6.96 22.56 0.03
N GLU A 71 -5.74 23.08 -0.14
CA GLU A 71 -5.46 24.10 -1.16
C GLU A 71 -5.19 23.48 -2.55
N SER A 72 -5.21 24.32 -3.57
CA SER A 72 -4.89 23.92 -4.94
C SER A 72 -3.45 24.26 -5.29
N ALA A 73 -2.76 23.33 -5.94
CA ALA A 73 -1.46 23.57 -6.54
C ALA A 73 -1.61 24.29 -7.89
N GLU A 74 -0.75 25.28 -8.14
CA GLU A 74 -0.71 25.97 -9.43
C GLU A 74 0.28 25.30 -10.39
N PRO A 75 -0.18 24.69 -11.51
CA PRO A 75 0.70 24.04 -12.45
C PRO A 75 1.66 25.03 -13.12
N PRO A 76 2.92 24.64 -13.44
CA PRO A 76 3.78 25.42 -14.30
C PRO A 76 3.22 25.43 -15.73
N THR A 77 3.72 26.36 -16.55
CA THR A 77 3.56 26.24 -18.00
C THR A 77 4.24 24.94 -18.45
N PRO A 78 3.52 24.04 -19.15
CA PRO A 78 4.11 22.82 -19.67
C PRO A 78 5.20 23.17 -20.69
N PRO A 79 6.37 22.53 -20.65
CA PRO A 79 7.37 22.68 -21.70
C PRO A 79 6.83 22.18 -23.05
N GLU A 80 7.16 22.89 -24.12
CA GLU A 80 6.83 22.47 -25.47
C GLU A 80 7.84 21.44 -25.97
N HIS A 81 7.34 20.33 -26.49
CA HIS A 81 8.14 19.27 -27.07
C HIS A 81 7.74 19.06 -28.53
N PRO A 82 8.67 19.17 -29.50
CA PRO A 82 8.35 18.99 -30.92
C PRO A 82 7.66 17.64 -31.20
N GLY A 83 6.51 17.69 -31.89
CA GLY A 83 5.72 16.50 -32.23
C GLY A 83 4.88 15.93 -31.08
N MET A 84 4.85 16.61 -29.92
CA MET A 84 4.09 16.22 -28.75
C MET A 84 3.11 17.34 -28.37
N VAL A 85 1.85 16.96 -28.15
CA VAL A 85 0.77 17.84 -27.69
C VAL A 85 0.51 17.53 -26.23
N PHE A 86 0.71 18.53 -25.37
CA PHE A 86 0.39 18.43 -23.95
C PHE A 86 -1.12 18.21 -23.77
N GLN A 87 -1.49 17.12 -23.08
CA GLN A 87 -2.87 16.74 -22.82
C GLN A 87 -3.37 17.14 -21.43
N GLY A 88 -2.47 17.63 -20.58
CA GLY A 88 -2.80 17.93 -19.20
C GLY A 88 -1.86 17.22 -18.22
N TRP A 89 -2.22 17.32 -16.97
CA TRP A 89 -1.54 16.67 -15.87
C TRP A 89 -2.27 15.38 -15.53
N ASN A 90 -1.56 14.42 -14.99
CA ASN A 90 -2.08 13.07 -14.80
C ASN A 90 -3.02 12.87 -13.62
N CYS A 91 -3.21 13.88 -12.80
CA CYS A 91 -4.09 13.84 -11.65
C CYS A 91 -4.57 15.25 -11.33
N GLU A 92 -5.69 15.32 -10.61
CA GLU A 92 -6.18 16.59 -10.08
C GLU A 92 -5.12 17.25 -9.20
N TYR A 93 -5.07 18.58 -9.26
CA TYR A 93 -4.15 19.39 -8.45
C TYR A 93 -4.91 20.39 -7.59
N SER A 94 -6.23 20.25 -7.47
CA SER A 94 -7.06 20.93 -6.47
C SER A 94 -7.24 20.11 -5.20
N ASN A 95 -7.52 20.77 -4.07
CA ASN A 95 -7.83 20.12 -2.80
C ASN A 95 -6.77 19.11 -2.36
N ILE A 96 -5.50 19.54 -2.38
CA ILE A 96 -4.33 18.71 -2.12
C ILE A 96 -4.34 18.20 -0.67
N SER A 97 -4.19 16.89 -0.52
CA SER A 97 -3.93 16.21 0.76
C SER A 97 -2.63 15.41 0.66
N GLY A 98 -1.57 15.83 1.35
CA GLY A 98 -0.22 15.24 1.35
C GLY A 98 0.60 15.40 0.05
N HIS A 99 1.86 14.97 0.09
CA HIS A 99 2.86 15.17 -0.98
C HIS A 99 2.42 14.62 -2.34
N ARG A 100 2.80 15.18 -3.49
CA ARG A 100 2.37 14.63 -4.79
C ARG A 100 3.39 14.92 -5.88
N ASP A 101 3.66 13.92 -6.70
CA ASP A 101 4.34 14.10 -7.97
C ASP A 101 3.29 14.05 -9.09
N ILE A 102 3.22 15.11 -9.87
CA ILE A 102 2.22 15.35 -10.91
C ILE A 102 2.94 15.34 -12.26
N GLY A 103 2.75 14.26 -13.02
CA GLY A 103 3.37 14.04 -14.32
C GLY A 103 2.61 14.72 -15.46
N ALA A 104 3.35 15.36 -16.36
CA ALA A 104 2.82 15.86 -17.62
C ALA A 104 2.44 14.71 -18.54
N ILE A 105 1.24 14.75 -19.11
CA ILE A 105 0.79 13.82 -20.14
C ILE A 105 0.91 14.51 -21.49
N TYR A 106 1.50 13.80 -22.44
CA TYR A 106 1.56 14.23 -23.83
C TYR A 106 1.03 13.13 -24.74
N THR A 107 0.40 13.54 -25.84
CA THR A 107 0.16 12.68 -27.01
C THR A 107 1.12 13.07 -28.12
N THR A 108 1.41 12.17 -29.03
CA THR A 108 2.13 12.50 -30.27
C THR A 108 1.20 12.79 -31.42
N GLU A 109 1.67 13.59 -32.38
CA GLU A 109 0.90 13.94 -33.59
C GLU A 109 0.65 12.75 -34.53
N SER A 110 1.24 11.58 -34.29
CA SER A 110 0.84 10.33 -34.92
C SER A 110 0.61 9.24 -33.88
N GLY A 111 -0.39 8.39 -34.12
CA GLY A 111 -0.66 7.17 -33.35
C GLY A 111 0.43 6.11 -33.51
N ALA A 112 1.67 6.51 -33.77
CA ALA A 112 2.83 5.63 -33.78
C ALA A 112 3.13 5.21 -32.34
N ALA A 113 3.33 3.91 -32.17
CA ALA A 113 3.75 3.35 -30.91
C ALA A 113 5.22 3.71 -30.65
N GLU A 114 5.44 4.51 -29.60
CA GLU A 114 6.73 5.07 -29.23
C GLU A 114 7.14 4.64 -27.82
N PHE A 115 8.43 4.41 -27.65
CA PHE A 115 9.04 4.12 -26.37
C PHE A 115 10.35 4.89 -26.23
N ASP A 116 10.39 5.81 -25.27
CA ASP A 116 11.59 6.57 -24.97
C ASP A 116 12.10 6.17 -23.59
N VAL A 117 13.41 5.91 -23.49
CA VAL A 117 14.06 5.65 -22.20
C VAL A 117 15.27 6.51 -21.99
N ARG A 118 15.31 7.10 -20.80
CA ARG A 118 16.46 7.86 -20.32
C ARG A 118 17.33 6.97 -19.46
N MET A 119 18.59 6.81 -19.83
CA MET A 119 19.53 5.94 -19.15
C MET A 119 20.86 6.64 -18.83
N GLU A 120 21.41 6.40 -17.65
CA GLU A 120 22.78 6.78 -17.27
C GLU A 120 23.72 5.62 -17.57
N ILE A 121 24.34 5.62 -18.75
CA ILE A 121 25.06 4.47 -19.30
C ILE A 121 26.56 4.58 -19.02
N PRO A 122 27.19 3.60 -18.32
CA PRO A 122 28.64 3.52 -18.18
C PRO A 122 29.37 3.14 -19.47
N THR A 123 30.63 3.56 -19.57
CA THR A 123 31.57 3.10 -20.60
C THR A 123 31.58 1.58 -20.71
N GLY A 124 31.37 1.08 -21.92
CA GLY A 124 31.37 -0.35 -22.25
C GLY A 124 30.09 -1.10 -21.90
N LEU A 125 29.06 -0.42 -21.36
CA LEU A 125 27.79 -1.09 -21.08
C LEU A 125 27.03 -1.38 -22.39
N THR A 126 26.64 -2.64 -22.57
CA THR A 126 25.70 -3.06 -23.61
C THR A 126 24.28 -2.95 -23.11
N VAL A 127 23.45 -2.11 -23.73
CA VAL A 127 22.00 -2.06 -23.44
C VAL A 127 21.27 -2.98 -24.40
N THR A 128 20.32 -3.77 -23.89
CA THR A 128 19.54 -4.74 -24.66
C THR A 128 18.04 -4.57 -24.41
N PHE A 129 17.23 -4.63 -25.48
CA PHE A 129 15.77 -4.66 -25.42
C PHE A 129 15.21 -5.83 -26.23
N TYR A 130 14.00 -6.25 -25.87
CA TYR A 130 13.32 -7.38 -26.49
C TYR A 130 11.94 -7.01 -27.03
N PRO A 131 11.83 -6.12 -28.03
CA PRO A 131 10.54 -5.71 -28.58
C PRO A 131 9.83 -6.88 -29.29
N TYR A 132 8.50 -6.87 -29.32
CA TYR A 132 7.71 -7.77 -30.17
C TYR A 132 7.03 -6.97 -31.29
N ILE A 133 7.52 -7.13 -32.51
CA ILE A 133 7.04 -6.37 -33.68
C ILE A 133 5.93 -7.19 -34.37
N GLU A 134 4.71 -6.67 -34.44
CA GLU A 134 3.63 -7.34 -35.17
C GLU A 134 3.64 -6.96 -36.65
N SER A 135 3.84 -5.66 -36.94
CA SER A 135 3.86 -5.13 -38.30
C SER A 135 4.57 -3.78 -38.37
N GLY A 136 5.11 -3.44 -39.54
CA GLY A 136 5.88 -2.21 -39.75
C GLY A 136 7.38 -2.40 -39.44
N THR A 137 8.10 -1.29 -39.47
CA THR A 137 9.54 -1.22 -39.17
C THR A 137 9.75 -0.57 -37.82
N LEU A 138 10.50 -1.22 -36.93
CA LEU A 138 10.95 -0.61 -35.68
C LEU A 138 12.23 0.18 -35.94
N HIS A 139 12.14 1.49 -35.78
CA HIS A 139 13.25 2.43 -35.81
C HIS A 139 13.77 2.64 -34.39
N ILE A 140 15.08 2.51 -34.20
CA ILE A 140 15.76 2.72 -32.91
C ILE A 140 16.80 3.82 -33.08
N ASP A 141 16.69 4.90 -32.33
CA ASP A 141 17.73 5.90 -32.13
C ASP A 141 18.40 5.66 -30.77
N TRP A 142 19.69 5.35 -30.78
CA TRP A 142 20.47 5.07 -29.56
C TRP A 142 20.91 6.36 -28.82
N GLY A 143 20.55 7.54 -29.31
CA GLY A 143 20.82 8.81 -28.65
C GLY A 143 22.29 9.24 -28.64
N ASN A 144 23.15 8.52 -29.36
CA ASN A 144 24.57 8.83 -29.58
C ASN A 144 24.92 9.06 -31.06
N GLY A 145 23.90 9.24 -31.90
CA GLY A 145 24.03 9.37 -33.36
C GLY A 145 24.03 8.03 -34.13
N SER A 146 23.97 6.89 -33.44
CA SER A 146 23.75 5.57 -34.06
C SER A 146 22.26 5.21 -34.06
N SER A 147 21.84 4.46 -35.06
CA SER A 147 20.45 4.01 -35.22
C SER A 147 20.38 2.63 -35.87
N ASP A 148 19.30 1.89 -35.58
CA ASP A 148 18.98 0.60 -36.20
C ASP A 148 17.54 0.59 -36.71
N ASP A 149 17.31 -0.13 -37.81
CA ASP A 149 15.98 -0.42 -38.36
C ASP A 149 15.73 -1.93 -38.37
N ILE A 150 14.65 -2.37 -37.74
CA ILE A 150 14.26 -3.78 -37.67
C ILE A 150 12.93 -3.98 -38.41
N THR A 151 12.97 -4.72 -39.51
CA THR A 151 11.78 -5.06 -40.32
C THR A 151 11.24 -6.46 -40.02
N ALA A 152 11.93 -7.24 -39.19
CA ALA A 152 11.53 -8.60 -38.85
C ALA A 152 10.40 -8.59 -37.81
N THR A 153 9.33 -9.36 -38.08
CA THR A 153 8.21 -9.54 -37.15
C THR A 153 8.53 -10.56 -36.05
N GLY A 154 7.79 -10.53 -34.96
CA GLY A 154 7.95 -11.39 -33.78
C GLY A 154 8.89 -10.79 -32.73
N ARG A 155 9.28 -11.60 -31.75
CA ARG A 155 10.19 -11.18 -30.67
C ARG A 155 11.60 -10.97 -31.21
N GLN A 156 12.12 -9.76 -31.06
CA GLN A 156 13.47 -9.38 -31.46
C GLN A 156 14.38 -9.23 -30.23
N SER A 157 15.68 -9.18 -30.48
CA SER A 157 16.70 -8.81 -29.50
C SER A 157 17.57 -7.74 -30.13
N VAL A 158 17.49 -6.51 -29.61
CA VAL A 158 18.22 -5.35 -30.13
C VAL A 158 19.19 -4.89 -29.06
N SER A 159 20.42 -4.56 -29.44
CA SER A 159 21.48 -4.23 -28.48
C SER A 159 22.49 -3.25 -29.02
N PHE A 160 23.00 -2.39 -28.15
CA PHE A 160 24.06 -1.44 -28.47
C PHE A 160 25.04 -1.27 -27.31
N THR A 161 26.34 -1.21 -27.61
CA THR A 161 27.41 -1.02 -26.63
C THR A 161 27.95 0.40 -26.71
N TYR A 162 27.84 1.15 -25.61
CA TYR A 162 28.27 2.55 -25.55
C TYR A 162 29.75 2.65 -25.22
N ALA A 163 30.52 3.36 -26.05
CA ALA A 163 31.94 3.56 -25.82
C ALA A 163 32.22 4.53 -24.66
N ASP A 164 31.33 5.49 -24.43
CA ASP A 164 31.52 6.57 -23.47
C ASP A 164 30.48 6.51 -22.35
N TYR A 165 30.85 7.03 -21.18
CA TYR A 165 29.89 7.29 -20.11
C TYR A 165 29.04 8.49 -20.49
N GLY A 166 27.73 8.39 -20.32
CA GLY A 166 26.83 9.49 -20.60
C GLY A 166 25.40 9.26 -20.14
N THR A 167 24.59 10.30 -20.25
CA THR A 167 23.14 10.18 -20.18
C THR A 167 22.60 10.16 -21.59
N TYR A 168 21.94 9.07 -21.96
CA TYR A 168 21.40 8.87 -23.30
C TYR A 168 19.89 8.74 -23.25
N THR A 169 19.22 9.23 -24.28
CA THR A 169 17.79 8.99 -24.52
C THR A 169 17.69 8.08 -25.71
N ILE A 170 17.28 6.83 -25.47
CA ILE A 170 17.05 5.84 -26.52
C ILE A 170 15.59 5.95 -26.92
N LYS A 171 15.33 6.14 -28.20
CA LYS A 171 13.98 6.29 -28.75
C LYS A 171 13.67 5.14 -29.67
N MET A 172 12.53 4.51 -29.49
CA MET A 172 12.03 3.43 -30.31
C MET A 172 10.68 3.83 -30.89
N LYS A 173 10.52 3.72 -32.20
CA LYS A 173 9.29 4.10 -32.90
C LYS A 173 8.97 3.08 -33.97
N ILE A 174 7.70 2.68 -34.06
CA ILE A 174 7.22 1.89 -35.19
C ILE A 174 6.73 2.80 -36.32
N SER A 175 7.02 2.43 -37.57
CA SER A 175 6.54 3.15 -38.76
C SER A 175 5.01 3.29 -38.75
N ASP A 176 4.50 4.43 -39.25
CA ASP A 176 3.06 4.75 -39.22
C ASP A 176 2.17 3.61 -39.75
N GLY A 177 1.15 3.23 -38.96
CA GLY A 177 0.24 2.12 -39.25
C GLY A 177 0.75 0.73 -38.81
N GLY A 178 2.00 0.61 -38.36
CA GLY A 178 2.54 -0.58 -37.73
C GLY A 178 2.16 -0.71 -36.26
N SER A 179 2.38 -1.88 -35.67
CA SER A 179 2.06 -2.17 -34.27
C SER A 179 3.13 -3.04 -33.61
N TRP A 180 3.40 -2.74 -32.35
CA TRP A 180 4.20 -3.55 -31.44
C TRP A 180 3.61 -3.44 -30.05
N TYR A 181 3.94 -4.40 -29.19
CA TYR A 181 3.62 -4.33 -27.78
C TYR A 181 4.90 -4.56 -26.97
N ILE A 182 4.86 -4.18 -25.70
CA ILE A 182 5.94 -4.43 -24.74
C ILE A 182 5.74 -5.86 -24.23
N PRO A 183 6.54 -6.85 -24.69
CA PRO A 183 6.32 -8.24 -24.35
C PRO A 183 6.92 -8.55 -22.98
N ASP A 184 6.77 -9.82 -22.60
CA ASP A 184 7.35 -10.29 -21.36
C ASP A 184 8.85 -10.03 -21.33
N TYR A 185 9.28 -9.41 -20.23
CA TYR A 185 10.67 -9.09 -20.01
C TYR A 185 11.30 -8.20 -21.10
N PHE A 186 10.54 -7.19 -21.54
CA PHE A 186 10.96 -6.24 -22.56
C PHE A 186 12.36 -5.65 -22.32
N CYS A 187 12.72 -5.38 -21.07
CA CYS A 187 14.07 -4.97 -20.68
C CYS A 187 14.61 -5.94 -19.61
N GLN A 188 15.33 -7.00 -19.98
CA GLN A 188 15.97 -7.94 -19.01
C GLN A 188 17.33 -7.46 -18.51
N GLY A 189 17.70 -7.87 -17.27
CA GLY A 189 19.06 -7.74 -16.70
C GLY A 189 20.04 -8.71 -17.36
N SER A 190 21.31 -8.37 -17.58
CA SER A 190 22.36 -7.98 -16.63
C SER A 190 22.90 -6.55 -16.81
N SER A 191 22.42 -5.83 -17.82
CA SER A 191 22.83 -4.47 -18.13
C SER A 191 21.70 -3.49 -17.82
N GLY A 192 22.00 -2.26 -17.40
CA GLY A 192 20.96 -1.21 -17.40
C GLY A 192 20.04 -1.14 -16.17
N ASN A 193 19.95 -2.16 -15.32
CA ASN A 193 18.94 -2.23 -14.24
C ASN A 193 18.96 -1.02 -13.28
N TYR A 194 20.15 -0.57 -12.88
CA TYR A 194 20.35 0.62 -12.04
C TYR A 194 20.40 1.92 -12.83
N TYR A 195 20.50 1.82 -14.15
CA TYR A 195 20.86 2.91 -15.05
C TYR A 195 19.65 3.46 -15.81
N LEU A 196 18.58 2.68 -15.97
CA LEU A 196 17.30 3.18 -16.47
C LEU A 196 16.72 4.15 -15.44
N ILE A 197 16.51 5.41 -15.81
CA ILE A 197 16.06 6.47 -14.91
C ILE A 197 14.58 6.79 -15.14
N ALA A 198 14.17 6.89 -16.40
CA ALA A 198 12.81 7.23 -16.77
C ALA A 198 12.41 6.51 -18.07
N ALA A 199 11.12 6.26 -18.21
CA ALA A 199 10.54 5.69 -19.42
C ALA A 199 9.26 6.43 -19.82
N ARG A 200 9.04 6.62 -21.11
CA ARG A 200 7.78 7.05 -21.72
C ARG A 200 7.31 5.96 -22.66
N ILE A 201 6.04 5.63 -22.55
CA ILE A 201 5.36 4.65 -23.39
C ILE A 201 4.13 5.30 -24.02
N ALA A 202 4.02 5.26 -25.34
CA ALA A 202 2.89 5.78 -26.08
C ALA A 202 2.47 4.87 -27.23
N GLY A 203 1.20 4.93 -27.63
CA GLY A 203 0.66 4.22 -28.79
C GLY A 203 0.59 2.68 -28.66
N ILE A 204 0.68 2.11 -27.46
CA ILE A 204 0.54 0.67 -27.23
C ILE A 204 -0.71 0.35 -26.39
N ARG A 205 -1.38 -0.76 -26.69
CA ARG A 205 -2.60 -1.18 -25.97
C ARG A 205 -2.34 -2.02 -24.72
N GLN A 206 -1.21 -2.72 -24.65
CA GLN A 206 -0.94 -3.67 -23.59
C GLN A 206 0.55 -3.70 -23.25
N MET A 207 0.84 -3.84 -21.96
CA MET A 207 2.13 -4.31 -21.45
C MET A 207 1.99 -5.74 -20.93
N SER A 208 2.83 -6.65 -21.39
CA SER A 208 2.85 -8.03 -20.90
C SER A 208 3.60 -8.16 -19.57
N ASN A 209 3.69 -9.37 -19.03
CA ASN A 209 4.18 -9.64 -17.68
C ASN A 209 5.68 -9.30 -17.55
N TYR A 210 6.14 -8.91 -16.37
CA TYR A 210 7.58 -8.71 -16.09
C TYR A 210 8.29 -7.64 -16.94
N ALA A 211 7.56 -6.80 -17.70
CA ALA A 211 8.12 -5.91 -18.71
C ALA A 211 9.26 -5.00 -18.19
N PHE A 212 9.12 -4.46 -16.98
CA PHE A 212 10.07 -3.56 -16.31
C PHE A 212 10.59 -4.14 -14.98
N GLN A 213 10.52 -5.45 -14.78
CA GLN A 213 10.97 -6.06 -13.54
C GLN A 213 12.45 -5.73 -13.25
N TYR A 214 12.78 -5.53 -11.97
CA TYR A 214 14.14 -5.25 -11.47
C TYR A 214 14.80 -3.99 -12.03
N LYS A 215 14.03 -3.00 -12.49
CA LYS A 215 14.57 -1.69 -12.89
C LYS A 215 14.81 -0.82 -11.66
N TYR A 216 15.82 -1.20 -10.89
CA TYR A 216 16.21 -0.56 -9.63
C TYR A 216 16.44 0.95 -9.74
N GLY A 217 16.87 1.44 -10.90
CA GLY A 217 17.10 2.86 -11.16
C GLY A 217 15.86 3.64 -11.61
N LEU A 218 14.80 2.97 -12.05
CA LEU A 218 13.63 3.61 -12.67
C LEU A 218 12.93 4.47 -11.62
N ARG A 219 12.81 5.77 -11.87
CA ARG A 219 12.22 6.75 -10.95
C ARG A 219 10.81 7.16 -11.34
N THR A 220 10.56 7.26 -12.64
CA THR A 220 9.29 7.71 -13.20
C THR A 220 8.99 6.91 -14.46
N ILE A 221 7.70 6.66 -14.68
CA ILE A 221 7.21 6.12 -15.95
C ILE A 221 5.92 6.81 -16.36
N THR A 222 5.85 7.21 -17.62
CA THR A 222 4.69 7.89 -18.21
C THR A 222 4.06 6.95 -19.25
N MET A 223 2.74 6.80 -19.17
CA MET A 223 1.93 5.97 -20.05
C MET A 223 0.81 6.83 -20.64
N ASP A 224 0.53 6.69 -21.93
CA ASP A 224 -0.54 7.44 -22.60
C ASP A 224 -1.91 6.73 -22.55
N ARG A 225 -2.95 7.41 -23.05
CA ARG A 225 -4.33 6.92 -23.07
C ARG A 225 -4.59 5.77 -24.05
N THR A 226 -3.58 5.28 -24.75
CA THR A 226 -3.74 4.10 -25.61
C THR A 226 -3.59 2.80 -24.84
N LEU A 227 -2.94 2.83 -23.67
CA LEU A 227 -2.72 1.67 -22.82
C LEU A 227 -4.03 1.25 -22.13
N GLN A 228 -4.44 0.01 -22.37
CA GLN A 228 -5.69 -0.57 -21.86
C GLN A 228 -5.47 -1.63 -20.79
N SER A 229 -4.33 -2.33 -20.80
CA SER A 229 -4.05 -3.40 -19.84
C SER A 229 -2.57 -3.56 -19.48
N MET A 230 -2.36 -4.03 -18.26
CA MET A 230 -1.05 -4.29 -17.68
C MET A 230 -0.99 -5.71 -17.11
N GLY A 231 -0.02 -6.49 -17.55
CA GLY A 231 0.31 -7.81 -17.02
C GLY A 231 0.87 -7.82 -15.60
N GLU A 232 1.24 -8.99 -15.11
CA GLU A 232 1.74 -9.23 -13.75
C GLU A 232 3.21 -8.79 -13.59
N GLN A 233 3.60 -8.38 -12.38
CA GLN A 233 4.99 -8.07 -12.01
C GLN A 233 5.69 -7.04 -12.91
N ILE A 234 4.96 -6.11 -13.53
CA ILE A 234 5.55 -5.16 -14.49
C ILE A 234 6.66 -4.33 -13.85
N PHE A 235 6.45 -3.75 -12.66
CA PHE A 235 7.43 -2.95 -11.93
C PHE A 235 7.93 -3.63 -10.66
N TYR A 236 7.86 -4.96 -10.59
CA TYR A 236 8.35 -5.69 -9.43
C TYR A 236 9.83 -5.36 -9.19
N GLU A 237 10.17 -4.97 -7.95
CA GLU A 237 11.51 -4.54 -7.53
C GLU A 237 12.05 -3.28 -8.26
N CYS A 238 11.19 -2.42 -8.78
CA CYS A 238 11.57 -1.07 -9.22
C CYS A 238 11.80 -0.14 -8.01
N ARG A 239 12.87 -0.41 -7.25
CA ARG A 239 13.13 0.18 -5.92
C ARG A 239 13.19 1.70 -5.88
N SER A 240 13.62 2.35 -6.96
CA SER A 240 13.70 3.82 -7.03
C SER A 240 12.43 4.47 -7.60
N LEU A 241 11.40 3.70 -7.97
CA LEU A 241 10.19 4.23 -8.60
C LEU A 241 9.47 5.09 -7.58
N VAL A 242 9.43 6.41 -7.81
CA VAL A 242 8.85 7.37 -6.86
C VAL A 242 7.38 7.62 -7.14
N ALA A 243 7.03 7.62 -8.43
CA ALA A 243 5.70 7.92 -8.91
C ALA A 243 5.38 7.07 -10.13
N ILE A 244 4.14 6.60 -10.18
CA ILE A 244 3.55 5.95 -11.32
C ILE A 244 2.27 6.68 -11.69
N VAL A 245 2.07 6.84 -12.99
CA VAL A 245 0.93 7.52 -13.56
C VAL A 245 0.16 6.54 -14.42
N PHE A 246 -1.03 6.14 -13.98
CA PHE A 246 -1.91 5.32 -14.80
C PHE A 246 -2.80 6.20 -15.69
N PRO A 247 -2.99 5.84 -16.97
CA PRO A 247 -3.94 6.51 -17.84
C PRO A 247 -5.38 6.10 -17.50
N ASP A 248 -6.34 7.00 -17.78
CA ASP A 248 -7.78 6.78 -17.60
C ASP A 248 -8.35 5.64 -18.46
N SER A 249 -7.66 5.28 -19.54
CA SER A 249 -7.97 4.15 -20.41
C SER A 249 -7.66 2.77 -19.80
N LEU A 250 -6.92 2.71 -18.69
CA LEU A 250 -6.40 1.45 -18.15
C LEU A 250 -7.50 0.66 -17.44
N THR A 251 -7.86 -0.49 -17.99
CA THR A 251 -8.97 -1.33 -17.47
C THR A 251 -8.49 -2.47 -16.56
N SER A 252 -7.20 -2.79 -16.57
CA SER A 252 -6.64 -3.83 -15.70
C SER A 252 -5.19 -3.59 -15.32
N ILE A 253 -4.85 -3.95 -14.08
CA ILE A 253 -3.49 -3.98 -13.53
C ILE A 253 -3.22 -5.40 -13.05
N GLY A 254 -2.11 -6.00 -13.47
CA GLY A 254 -1.75 -7.35 -13.05
C GLY A 254 -1.30 -7.42 -11.60
N ARG A 255 -1.32 -8.63 -11.04
CA ARG A 255 -0.87 -8.92 -9.67
C ARG A 255 0.61 -8.59 -9.49
N TYR A 256 1.01 -8.28 -8.26
CA TYR A 256 2.40 -8.01 -7.87
C TYR A 256 3.07 -6.85 -8.64
N SER A 257 2.29 -6.03 -9.36
CA SER A 257 2.83 -5.11 -10.38
C SER A 257 3.76 -4.04 -9.85
N MET A 258 3.63 -3.60 -8.60
CA MET A 258 4.54 -2.64 -7.95
C MET A 258 5.09 -3.20 -6.63
N GLN A 259 5.16 -4.52 -6.47
CA GLN A 259 5.73 -5.14 -5.29
C GLN A 259 7.22 -4.75 -5.13
N TYR A 260 7.63 -4.41 -3.90
CA TYR A 260 8.97 -3.93 -3.52
C TYR A 260 9.40 -2.61 -4.21
N CYS A 261 8.46 -1.75 -4.63
CA CYS A 261 8.77 -0.39 -5.06
C CYS A 261 9.02 0.51 -3.84
N TYR A 262 10.20 0.39 -3.21
CA TYR A 262 10.54 1.08 -1.95
C TYR A 262 10.53 2.61 -2.02
N GLY A 263 10.65 3.20 -3.20
CA GLY A 263 10.56 4.64 -3.42
C GLY A 263 9.15 5.15 -3.65
N LEU A 264 8.17 4.28 -3.88
CA LEU A 264 6.83 4.66 -4.32
C LEU A 264 6.10 5.31 -3.15
N SER A 265 5.94 6.63 -3.22
CA SER A 265 5.36 7.41 -2.13
C SER A 265 3.84 7.48 -2.23
N ARG A 266 3.28 7.42 -3.45
CA ARG A 266 1.85 7.53 -3.71
C ARG A 266 1.39 6.76 -4.93
N ILE A 267 0.12 6.38 -4.90
CA ILE A 267 -0.56 5.74 -6.02
C ILE A 267 -2.01 6.23 -6.12
N VAL A 268 -2.45 6.47 -7.37
CA VAL A 268 -3.82 6.83 -7.72
C VAL A 268 -4.31 5.82 -8.74
N PHE A 269 -5.32 5.04 -8.38
CA PHE A 269 -5.90 4.05 -9.31
C PHE A 269 -6.90 4.73 -10.28
N PRO A 270 -6.94 4.36 -11.57
CA PRO A 270 -7.93 4.87 -12.54
C PRO A 270 -9.37 4.46 -12.23
N ASP A 271 -10.34 5.30 -12.56
CA ASP A 271 -11.79 5.10 -12.33
C ASP A 271 -12.36 3.80 -12.93
N SER A 272 -11.71 3.27 -13.96
CA SER A 272 -12.05 2.00 -14.62
C SER A 272 -11.68 0.76 -13.80
N ILE A 273 -10.85 0.89 -12.76
CA ILE A 273 -10.41 -0.23 -11.93
C ILE A 273 -11.45 -0.53 -10.84
N THR A 274 -12.02 -1.74 -10.88
CA THR A 274 -13.01 -2.19 -9.89
C THR A 274 -12.42 -3.12 -8.81
N ILE A 275 -11.22 -3.66 -9.03
CA ILE A 275 -10.56 -4.59 -8.12
C ILE A 275 -9.10 -4.18 -7.96
N ILE A 276 -8.65 -4.01 -6.72
CA ILE A 276 -7.23 -3.83 -6.41
C ILE A 276 -6.54 -5.21 -6.39
N PRO A 277 -5.53 -5.46 -7.24
CA PRO A 277 -4.93 -6.78 -7.39
C PRO A 277 -4.12 -7.26 -6.18
N GLU A 278 -3.92 -8.58 -6.13
CA GLU A 278 -3.09 -9.24 -5.11
C GLU A 278 -1.66 -8.68 -5.11
N GLN A 279 -1.16 -8.35 -3.92
CA GLN A 279 0.21 -7.87 -3.68
C GLN A 279 0.64 -6.68 -4.57
N VAL A 280 -0.30 -5.90 -5.11
CA VAL A 280 -0.01 -4.84 -6.08
C VAL A 280 1.05 -3.85 -5.58
N CYS A 281 1.02 -3.50 -4.29
CA CYS A 281 1.97 -2.60 -3.63
C CYS A 281 2.63 -3.26 -2.40
N TYR A 282 2.84 -4.58 -2.41
CA TYR A 282 3.49 -5.29 -1.30
C TYR A 282 4.87 -4.71 -0.96
N ASN A 283 5.12 -4.40 0.32
CA ASN A 283 6.35 -3.79 0.84
C ASN A 283 6.78 -2.49 0.13
N CYS A 284 5.83 -1.65 -0.28
CA CYS A 284 6.13 -0.26 -0.66
C CYS A 284 6.29 0.60 0.60
N HIS A 285 7.47 0.51 1.24
CA HIS A 285 7.70 1.01 2.60
C HIS A 285 7.38 2.50 2.81
N VAL A 286 7.62 3.35 1.80
CA VAL A 286 7.41 4.81 1.87
C VAL A 286 6.06 5.25 1.31
N LEU A 287 5.20 4.31 0.89
CA LEU A 287 3.87 4.62 0.39
C LEU A 287 3.07 5.23 1.54
N ASP A 288 2.75 6.52 1.43
CA ASP A 288 2.03 7.29 2.45
C ASP A 288 0.58 7.57 2.06
N GLY A 289 0.25 7.44 0.77
CA GLY A 289 -1.03 7.82 0.22
C GLY A 289 -1.50 6.89 -0.90
N VAL A 290 -2.72 6.39 -0.75
CA VAL A 290 -3.41 5.59 -1.76
C VAL A 290 -4.75 6.27 -2.05
N THR A 291 -5.00 6.58 -3.32
CA THR A 291 -6.30 7.08 -3.77
C THR A 291 -7.05 5.99 -4.51
N PHE A 292 -8.20 5.62 -3.95
CA PHE A 292 -9.14 4.69 -4.55
C PHE A 292 -10.25 5.46 -5.27
N PRO A 293 -10.53 5.17 -6.55
CA PRO A 293 -11.72 5.67 -7.22
C PRO A 293 -12.99 5.03 -6.67
N GLU A 294 -14.11 5.74 -6.83
CA GLU A 294 -15.44 5.15 -6.66
C GLU A 294 -15.65 4.06 -7.72
N GLY A 295 -16.18 2.91 -7.33
CA GLY A 295 -16.35 1.73 -8.18
C GLY A 295 -15.48 0.53 -7.77
N ILE A 296 -14.43 0.74 -6.97
CA ILE A 296 -13.69 -0.38 -6.37
C ILE A 296 -14.61 -1.16 -5.43
N SER A 297 -14.78 -2.44 -5.70
CA SER A 297 -15.59 -3.36 -4.89
C SER A 297 -14.74 -4.26 -4.00
N GLU A 298 -13.48 -4.55 -4.38
CA GLU A 298 -12.63 -5.51 -3.66
C GLU A 298 -11.15 -5.09 -3.61
N ILE A 299 -10.51 -5.36 -2.46
CA ILE A 299 -9.07 -5.26 -2.29
C ILE A 299 -8.49 -6.65 -2.01
N HIS A 300 -7.71 -7.19 -2.94
CA HIS A 300 -7.18 -8.56 -2.90
C HIS A 300 -6.07 -8.79 -1.85
N PRO A 301 -5.72 -10.06 -1.57
CA PRO A 301 -4.79 -10.39 -0.50
C PRO A 301 -3.47 -9.64 -0.62
N TYR A 302 -2.95 -9.20 0.53
CA TYR A 302 -1.65 -8.56 0.66
C TYR A 302 -1.43 -7.28 -0.19
N ALA A 303 -2.48 -6.67 -0.76
CA ALA A 303 -2.37 -5.55 -1.71
C ALA A 303 -1.46 -4.40 -1.22
N PHE A 304 -1.55 -4.04 0.06
CA PHE A 304 -0.76 -3.00 0.74
C PHE A 304 -0.06 -3.54 1.99
N HIS A 305 0.30 -4.82 2.00
CA HIS A 305 1.06 -5.41 3.11
C HIS A 305 2.43 -4.72 3.24
N GLY A 306 2.84 -4.38 4.46
CA GLY A 306 4.15 -3.79 4.74
C GLY A 306 4.36 -2.39 4.14
N CYS A 307 3.29 -1.65 3.88
CA CYS A 307 3.37 -0.24 3.50
C CYS A 307 3.52 0.62 4.77
N TYR A 308 4.73 0.66 5.34
CA TYR A 308 4.95 1.18 6.69
C TYR A 308 4.53 2.65 6.92
N SER A 309 4.44 3.45 5.84
CA SER A 309 4.18 4.89 5.91
C SER A 309 2.71 5.29 5.67
N ILE A 310 1.82 4.34 5.31
CA ILE A 310 0.39 4.65 5.15
C ILE A 310 -0.16 5.02 6.51
N ASN A 311 -0.54 6.28 6.69
CA ASN A 311 -1.06 6.79 7.95
C ASN A 311 -2.59 6.93 7.96
N TYR A 312 -3.21 7.03 6.77
CA TYR A 312 -4.63 7.15 6.56
C TYR A 312 -5.03 6.50 5.23
N VAL A 313 -6.23 5.92 5.17
CA VAL A 313 -6.80 5.33 3.97
C VAL A 313 -8.24 5.80 3.80
N ASN A 314 -8.54 6.43 2.67
CA ASN A 314 -9.91 6.80 2.31
C ASN A 314 -10.52 5.69 1.44
N PHE A 315 -11.32 4.82 2.04
CA PHE A 315 -12.00 3.76 1.30
C PHE A 315 -13.23 4.30 0.54
N PRO A 316 -13.48 3.85 -0.71
CA PRO A 316 -14.62 4.29 -1.49
C PRO A 316 -15.92 3.65 -0.99
N SER A 317 -17.04 4.32 -1.22
CA SER A 317 -18.36 3.85 -0.76
C SER A 317 -18.83 2.55 -1.43
N SER A 318 -18.26 2.25 -2.61
CA SER A 318 -18.50 1.02 -3.36
C SER A 318 -17.83 -0.22 -2.79
N LEU A 319 -16.90 -0.08 -1.84
CA LEU A 319 -16.10 -1.21 -1.34
C LEU A 319 -16.98 -2.23 -0.61
N ARG A 320 -16.81 -3.52 -0.95
CA ARG A 320 -17.58 -4.63 -0.36
C ARG A 320 -16.70 -5.63 0.39
N SER A 321 -15.45 -5.82 -0.03
CA SER A 321 -14.54 -6.73 0.69
C SER A 321 -13.09 -6.29 0.73
N ILE A 322 -12.42 -6.60 1.85
CA ILE A 322 -10.97 -6.48 2.02
C ILE A 322 -10.43 -7.86 2.40
N ARG A 323 -9.52 -8.37 1.56
CA ARG A 323 -9.03 -9.74 1.63
C ARG A 323 -7.81 -9.88 2.55
N SER A 324 -7.45 -11.14 2.82
CA SER A 324 -6.48 -11.51 3.84
C SER A 324 -5.18 -10.69 3.76
N TYR A 325 -4.71 -10.18 4.89
CA TYR A 325 -3.46 -9.42 5.02
C TYR A 325 -3.34 -8.12 4.18
N ALA A 326 -4.41 -7.62 3.56
CA ALA A 326 -4.34 -6.49 2.63
C ALA A 326 -3.66 -5.23 3.21
N PHE A 327 -3.85 -4.94 4.49
CA PHE A 327 -3.22 -3.82 5.22
C PHE A 327 -2.39 -4.31 6.42
N CYS A 328 -1.90 -5.55 6.39
CA CYS A 328 -1.08 -6.09 7.46
C CYS A 328 0.30 -5.38 7.48
N VAL A 329 0.87 -5.16 8.67
CA VAL A 329 2.16 -4.50 8.88
C VAL A 329 2.18 -3.04 8.36
N ASN A 330 1.06 -2.31 8.52
CA ASN A 330 1.01 -0.86 8.24
C ASN A 330 1.28 -0.07 9.53
N TYR A 331 2.56 0.10 9.87
CA TYR A 331 2.98 0.62 11.17
C TYR A 331 2.50 2.05 11.48
N ALA A 332 2.33 2.90 10.47
CA ALA A 332 1.89 4.29 10.63
C ALA A 332 0.37 4.47 10.63
N LEU A 333 -0.43 3.44 10.32
CA LEU A 333 -1.87 3.56 10.16
C LEU A 333 -2.55 3.87 11.49
N ARG A 334 -3.04 5.10 11.67
CA ARG A 334 -3.56 5.61 12.96
C ARG A 334 -5.07 5.44 13.13
N GLU A 335 -5.82 5.69 12.07
CA GLU A 335 -7.28 5.58 12.06
C GLU A 335 -7.73 4.85 10.79
N VAL A 336 -8.67 3.93 10.96
CA VAL A 336 -9.34 3.26 9.85
C VAL A 336 -10.84 3.57 9.90
N ARG A 337 -11.32 4.23 8.84
CA ARG A 337 -12.74 4.49 8.61
C ARG A 337 -13.23 3.58 7.50
N LEU A 338 -13.77 2.44 7.89
CA LEU A 338 -14.36 1.50 6.94
C LEU A 338 -15.68 2.08 6.41
N PRO A 339 -15.96 1.94 5.10
CA PRO A 339 -17.14 2.55 4.50
C PRO A 339 -18.40 1.76 4.86
N GLU A 340 -19.53 2.48 4.97
CA GLU A 340 -20.84 1.84 4.99
C GLU A 340 -21.06 1.04 3.71
N GLY A 341 -21.58 -0.18 3.84
CA GLY A 341 -21.71 -1.13 2.74
C GLY A 341 -20.53 -2.11 2.64
N LEU A 342 -19.45 -1.97 3.41
CA LEU A 342 -18.43 -3.01 3.53
C LEU A 342 -19.04 -4.25 4.21
N GLU A 343 -18.95 -5.42 3.57
CA GLU A 343 -19.61 -6.66 4.02
C GLU A 343 -18.63 -7.69 4.58
N TRP A 344 -17.37 -7.70 4.12
CA TRP A 344 -16.42 -8.76 4.42
C TRP A 344 -14.99 -8.26 4.71
N LEU A 345 -14.47 -8.61 5.90
CA LEU A 345 -13.04 -8.59 6.25
C LEU A 345 -12.51 -10.01 6.44
N GLU A 346 -11.48 -10.37 5.69
CA GLU A 346 -10.78 -11.66 5.86
C GLU A 346 -9.65 -11.60 6.91
N ASP A 347 -8.90 -12.70 7.07
CA ASP A 347 -7.93 -12.87 8.13
C ASP A 347 -6.84 -11.79 8.13
N ARG A 348 -6.56 -11.24 9.31
CA ARG A 348 -5.37 -10.39 9.57
C ARG A 348 -5.27 -9.14 8.69
N VAL A 349 -6.40 -8.60 8.22
CA VAL A 349 -6.42 -7.41 7.35
C VAL A 349 -5.62 -6.26 7.95
N PHE A 350 -5.75 -5.97 9.25
CA PHE A 350 -5.04 -4.89 9.95
C PHE A 350 -4.07 -5.40 11.02
N GLN A 351 -3.57 -6.64 10.87
CA GLN A 351 -2.56 -7.15 11.80
C GLN A 351 -1.32 -6.24 11.81
N ASP A 352 -0.70 -6.08 12.99
CA ASP A 352 0.53 -5.31 13.19
C ASP A 352 0.43 -3.82 12.79
N CYS A 353 -0.77 -3.24 12.77
CA CYS A 353 -0.97 -1.78 12.64
C CYS A 353 -0.71 -1.09 13.98
N TYR A 354 0.57 -0.96 14.36
CA TYR A 354 0.98 -0.54 15.71
C TYR A 354 0.48 0.83 16.13
N ALA A 355 0.38 1.78 15.20
CA ALA A 355 -0.09 3.14 15.48
C ALA A 355 -1.62 3.25 15.55
N MET A 356 -2.40 2.20 15.26
CA MET A 356 -3.86 2.28 15.21
C MET A 356 -4.41 2.60 16.60
N GLU A 357 -5.08 3.74 16.74
CA GLU A 357 -5.70 4.19 17.99
C GLU A 357 -7.21 3.96 18.01
N LYS A 358 -7.82 4.02 16.82
CA LYS A 358 -9.27 3.95 16.63
C LYS A 358 -9.62 3.22 15.33
N VAL A 359 -10.66 2.39 15.40
CA VAL A 359 -11.33 1.82 14.24
C VAL A 359 -12.84 1.95 14.37
N ASN A 360 -13.51 2.33 13.28
CA ASN A 360 -14.96 2.29 13.19
C ASN A 360 -15.35 1.12 12.28
N LEU A 361 -16.01 0.11 12.87
CA LEU A 361 -16.60 -1.01 12.13
C LEU A 361 -18.02 -0.62 11.70
N PRO A 362 -18.40 -0.78 10.41
CA PRO A 362 -19.72 -0.41 9.94
C PRO A 362 -20.74 -1.52 10.24
N GLU A 363 -22.02 -1.16 10.37
CA GLU A 363 -23.09 -2.12 10.67
C GLU A 363 -23.32 -3.13 9.53
N SER A 364 -22.95 -2.77 8.29
CA SER A 364 -23.00 -3.65 7.12
C SER A 364 -22.01 -4.82 7.18
N LEU A 365 -21.00 -4.76 8.05
CA LEU A 365 -19.94 -5.76 8.11
C LEU A 365 -20.45 -7.04 8.76
N THR A 366 -20.81 -8.05 7.97
CA THR A 366 -21.44 -9.29 8.47
C THR A 366 -20.53 -10.52 8.42
N ARG A 367 -19.41 -10.44 7.67
CA ARG A 367 -18.46 -11.54 7.51
C ARG A 367 -17.09 -11.09 7.99
N VAL A 368 -16.63 -11.63 9.10
CA VAL A 368 -15.34 -11.25 9.70
C VAL A 368 -14.58 -12.50 10.12
N ASN A 369 -13.38 -12.68 9.56
CA ASN A 369 -12.48 -13.76 9.94
C ASN A 369 -11.62 -13.37 11.15
N GLY A 370 -10.64 -14.20 11.50
CA GLY A 370 -9.86 -14.03 12.72
C GLY A 370 -8.72 -13.02 12.61
N TYR A 371 -8.25 -12.58 13.79
CA TYR A 371 -6.99 -11.84 13.97
C TYR A 371 -6.95 -10.50 13.23
N ILE A 372 -8.11 -9.87 12.99
CA ILE A 372 -8.23 -8.65 12.20
C ILE A 372 -7.36 -7.51 12.74
N PHE A 373 -7.41 -7.27 14.06
CA PHE A 373 -6.63 -6.23 14.75
C PHE A 373 -5.50 -6.81 15.60
N HIS A 374 -5.01 -8.00 15.24
CA HIS A 374 -3.91 -8.65 15.95
C HIS A 374 -2.70 -7.71 16.05
N HIS A 375 -2.19 -7.51 17.28
CA HIS A 375 -1.10 -6.57 17.58
C HIS A 375 -1.37 -5.11 17.17
N CYS A 376 -2.62 -4.64 17.14
CA CYS A 376 -2.90 -3.20 17.12
C CYS A 376 -2.66 -2.59 18.52
N ARG A 377 -1.37 -2.39 18.85
CA ARG A 377 -0.91 -2.14 20.24
C ARG A 377 -1.43 -0.85 20.85
N ASN A 378 -1.76 0.15 20.04
CA ASN A 378 -2.29 1.44 20.49
C ASN A 378 -3.81 1.54 20.46
N LEU A 379 -4.52 0.49 20.01
CA LEU A 379 -5.97 0.52 19.89
C LEU A 379 -6.58 0.63 21.29
N ARG A 380 -7.32 1.71 21.55
CA ARG A 380 -7.87 1.99 22.90
C ARG A 380 -9.32 1.57 23.04
N HIS A 381 -10.07 1.70 21.96
CA HIS A 381 -11.50 1.40 21.90
C HIS A 381 -11.85 0.76 20.57
N ILE A 382 -12.78 -0.18 20.61
CA ILE A 382 -13.39 -0.80 19.44
C ILE A 382 -14.90 -0.92 19.69
N ASN A 383 -15.68 -0.45 18.72
CA ASN A 383 -17.13 -0.63 18.74
C ASN A 383 -17.45 -1.86 17.89
N ILE A 384 -18.01 -2.88 18.51
CA ILE A 384 -18.43 -4.09 17.82
C ILE A 384 -19.83 -3.83 17.23
N PRO A 385 -20.05 -4.05 15.93
CA PRO A 385 -21.35 -3.81 15.31
C PRO A 385 -22.47 -4.64 15.96
N SER A 386 -23.63 -4.01 16.12
CA SER A 386 -24.83 -4.68 16.63
C SER A 386 -25.38 -5.74 15.67
N SER A 387 -24.91 -5.80 14.43
CA SER A 387 -25.26 -6.85 13.47
C SER A 387 -24.55 -8.19 13.73
N TRP A 388 -23.51 -8.24 14.56
CA TRP A 388 -22.71 -9.45 14.78
C TRP A 388 -23.34 -10.41 15.79
N THR A 389 -23.37 -11.70 15.47
CA THR A 389 -23.80 -12.75 16.42
C THR A 389 -22.63 -13.43 17.15
N SER A 390 -21.40 -13.18 16.70
CA SER A 390 -20.18 -13.78 17.24
C SER A 390 -18.98 -12.84 17.12
N ILE A 391 -18.11 -12.82 18.13
CA ILE A 391 -16.79 -12.19 18.09
C ILE A 391 -15.78 -13.23 17.52
N PRO A 392 -15.05 -12.92 16.43
CA PRO A 392 -14.14 -13.87 15.80
C PRO A 392 -12.87 -14.12 16.63
N ASN A 393 -12.17 -15.20 16.29
CA ASN A 393 -10.92 -15.58 16.95
C ASN A 393 -9.89 -14.45 16.85
N GLY A 394 -9.21 -14.13 17.96
CA GLY A 394 -8.12 -13.17 17.99
C GLY A 394 -8.46 -11.75 17.55
N LEU A 395 -9.74 -11.32 17.56
CA LEU A 395 -10.17 -10.01 17.06
C LEU A 395 -9.22 -8.87 17.47
N CYS A 396 -8.91 -8.79 18.77
CA CYS A 396 -8.00 -7.84 19.40
C CYS A 396 -6.85 -8.54 20.15
N TYR A 397 -6.32 -9.63 19.59
CA TYR A 397 -5.17 -10.34 20.17
C TYR A 397 -3.98 -9.38 20.34
N CYS A 398 -3.41 -9.30 21.53
CA CYS A 398 -2.29 -8.40 21.88
C CYS A 398 -2.55 -6.91 21.59
N CYS A 399 -3.80 -6.45 21.71
CA CYS A 399 -4.14 -5.02 21.77
C CYS A 399 -3.85 -4.47 23.17
N TYR A 400 -2.56 -4.25 23.46
CA TYR A 400 -2.08 -3.89 24.80
C TYR A 400 -2.72 -2.64 25.40
N SER A 401 -3.14 -1.69 24.54
CA SER A 401 -3.74 -0.42 24.97
C SER A 401 -5.27 -0.43 25.10
N LEU A 402 -5.95 -1.54 24.81
CA LEU A 402 -7.41 -1.60 24.81
C LEU A 402 -7.94 -1.40 26.24
N GLU A 403 -8.69 -0.33 26.48
CA GLU A 403 -9.13 0.07 27.83
C GLU A 403 -10.55 -0.42 28.14
N SER A 404 -11.42 -0.40 27.12
CA SER A 404 -12.82 -0.78 27.22
C SER A 404 -13.29 -1.45 25.93
N ILE A 405 -14.27 -2.33 26.07
CA ILE A 405 -15.02 -2.91 24.96
C ILE A 405 -16.52 -2.86 25.28
N GLU A 406 -17.33 -2.51 24.29
CA GLU A 406 -18.77 -2.67 24.34
C GLU A 406 -19.13 -3.91 23.52
N ILE A 407 -19.72 -4.91 24.18
CA ILE A 407 -20.18 -6.14 23.55
C ILE A 407 -21.69 -6.01 23.35
N PRO A 408 -22.22 -6.00 22.12
CA PRO A 408 -23.65 -5.92 21.86
C PRO A 408 -24.46 -7.08 22.45
N GLU A 409 -25.75 -6.84 22.70
CA GLU A 409 -26.65 -7.81 23.36
C GLU A 409 -26.79 -9.13 22.59
N ASN A 410 -26.73 -9.08 21.27
CA ASN A 410 -26.95 -10.22 20.38
C ASN A 410 -25.71 -11.12 20.17
N ILE A 411 -24.60 -10.83 20.86
CA ILE A 411 -23.39 -11.67 20.80
C ILE A 411 -23.63 -12.95 21.60
N THR A 412 -23.62 -14.08 20.88
CA THR A 412 -23.83 -15.42 21.47
C THR A 412 -22.55 -16.21 21.63
N TYR A 413 -21.45 -15.77 21.02
CA TYR A 413 -20.19 -16.52 20.94
C TYR A 413 -18.96 -15.60 20.94
N ILE A 414 -17.93 -15.95 21.73
CA ILE A 414 -16.62 -15.27 21.72
C ILE A 414 -15.54 -16.28 21.33
N GLY A 415 -14.82 -15.97 20.23
CA GLY A 415 -13.78 -16.79 19.63
C GLY A 415 -12.51 -16.96 20.46
N ASP A 416 -11.68 -17.92 20.04
CA ASP A 416 -10.41 -18.24 20.70
C ASP A 416 -9.52 -16.98 20.73
N GLU A 417 -9.00 -16.66 21.92
CA GLU A 417 -8.01 -15.60 22.13
C GLU A 417 -8.48 -14.20 21.67
N ALA A 418 -9.80 -13.97 21.56
CA ALA A 418 -10.40 -12.75 21.03
C ALA A 418 -9.84 -11.44 21.63
N PHE A 419 -9.57 -11.42 22.94
CA PHE A 419 -8.99 -10.30 23.69
C PHE A 419 -7.76 -10.73 24.50
N TYR A 420 -7.02 -11.73 24.01
CA TYR A 420 -5.79 -12.21 24.64
C TYR A 420 -4.77 -11.07 24.81
N GLU A 421 -4.16 -10.96 25.99
CA GLU A 421 -3.17 -9.90 26.33
C GLU A 421 -3.67 -8.45 26.14
N CYS A 422 -4.98 -8.19 26.27
CA CYS A 422 -5.49 -6.82 26.41
C CYS A 422 -5.18 -6.27 27.81
N TYR A 423 -3.91 -5.89 28.02
CA TYR A 423 -3.37 -5.57 29.35
C TYR A 423 -4.06 -4.43 30.08
N ARG A 424 -4.71 -3.50 29.36
CA ARG A 424 -5.41 -2.34 29.93
C ARG A 424 -6.92 -2.51 30.05
N LEU A 425 -7.47 -3.66 29.64
CA LEU A 425 -8.90 -3.89 29.69
C LEU A 425 -9.35 -4.05 31.16
N THR A 426 -10.24 -3.17 31.61
CA THR A 426 -10.62 -3.07 33.03
C THR A 426 -11.97 -3.69 33.38
N GLU A 427 -12.90 -3.68 32.43
CA GLU A 427 -14.26 -4.18 32.61
C GLU A 427 -14.74 -4.87 31.34
N VAL A 428 -15.49 -5.96 31.49
CA VAL A 428 -16.24 -6.60 30.41
C VAL A 428 -17.65 -6.91 30.86
N LYS A 429 -18.63 -6.58 30.01
CA LYS A 429 -20.05 -6.90 30.20
C LYS A 429 -20.49 -7.87 29.13
N LEU A 430 -20.95 -9.05 29.55
CA LEU A 430 -21.57 -10.03 28.68
C LEU A 430 -23.07 -10.10 28.93
N HIS A 431 -23.87 -9.88 27.90
CA HIS A 431 -25.32 -9.92 27.97
C HIS A 431 -25.87 -11.35 28.10
N ALA A 432 -27.19 -11.46 28.32
CA ALA A 432 -27.86 -12.73 28.62
C ALA A 432 -27.74 -13.78 27.49
N ASP A 433 -27.59 -13.34 26.24
CA ASP A 433 -27.57 -14.24 25.08
C ASP A 433 -26.24 -14.97 24.87
N ILE A 434 -25.18 -14.62 25.61
CA ILE A 434 -23.88 -15.28 25.48
C ILE A 434 -23.94 -16.78 25.81
N THR A 435 -23.67 -17.65 24.85
CA THR A 435 -23.72 -19.10 25.06
C THR A 435 -22.36 -19.74 25.22
N THR A 436 -21.32 -19.18 24.60
CA THR A 436 -20.00 -19.83 24.47
C THR A 436 -18.86 -18.82 24.52
N ILE A 437 -17.83 -19.13 25.30
CA ILE A 437 -16.58 -18.35 25.39
C ILE A 437 -15.41 -19.32 25.20
N ARG A 438 -14.58 -19.04 24.20
CA ARG A 438 -13.53 -19.96 23.74
C ARG A 438 -12.20 -19.75 24.45
N SER A 439 -11.24 -20.64 24.16
CA SER A 439 -9.97 -20.76 24.85
C SER A 439 -9.23 -19.41 24.87
N GLY A 440 -8.75 -19.01 26.04
CA GLY A 440 -7.92 -17.82 26.20
C GLY A 440 -8.55 -16.48 25.85
N ALA A 441 -9.88 -16.40 25.65
CA ALA A 441 -10.55 -15.19 25.16
C ALA A 441 -10.21 -13.91 25.95
N PHE A 442 -9.98 -14.00 27.26
CA PHE A 442 -9.60 -12.87 28.12
C PHE A 442 -8.32 -13.14 28.93
N ARG A 443 -7.50 -14.10 28.47
CA ARG A 443 -6.27 -14.46 29.18
C ARG A 443 -5.28 -13.30 29.16
N TYR A 444 -4.57 -13.10 30.28
CA TYR A 444 -3.64 -11.99 30.50
C TYR A 444 -4.27 -10.58 30.44
N CYS A 445 -5.57 -10.42 30.65
CA CYS A 445 -6.19 -9.10 30.87
C CYS A 445 -5.83 -8.56 32.27
N ARG A 446 -4.58 -8.09 32.43
CA ARG A 446 -3.96 -7.79 33.74
C ARG A 446 -4.50 -6.55 34.46
N ALA A 447 -5.32 -5.73 33.81
CA ALA A 447 -6.01 -4.60 34.44
C ALA A 447 -7.46 -4.90 34.83
N MET A 448 -7.94 -6.12 34.57
CA MET A 448 -9.35 -6.49 34.79
C MET A 448 -9.72 -6.35 36.27
N ARG A 449 -10.82 -5.62 36.52
CA ARG A 449 -11.41 -5.41 37.85
C ARG A 449 -12.72 -6.14 37.98
N ASP A 450 -13.56 -6.05 36.96
CA ASP A 450 -14.93 -6.56 37.01
C ASP A 450 -15.31 -7.25 35.71
N TYR A 451 -15.92 -8.42 35.85
CA TYR A 451 -16.51 -9.16 34.75
C TYR A 451 -17.99 -9.38 35.04
N TYR A 452 -18.87 -8.82 34.23
CA TYR A 452 -20.31 -9.02 34.37
C TYR A 452 -20.78 -10.06 33.37
N CYS A 453 -21.45 -11.10 33.85
CA CYS A 453 -22.16 -12.04 33.01
C CYS A 453 -23.63 -12.00 33.39
N TYR A 454 -24.49 -11.49 32.52
CA TYR A 454 -25.93 -11.31 32.79
C TYR A 454 -26.77 -12.55 32.48
N ARG A 455 -26.15 -13.64 32.01
CA ARG A 455 -26.85 -14.90 31.73
C ARG A 455 -27.14 -15.67 33.03
N GLU A 456 -28.34 -16.20 33.17
CA GLU A 456 -28.72 -16.98 34.37
C GLU A 456 -28.11 -18.39 34.39
N THR A 457 -27.78 -18.92 33.22
CA THR A 457 -27.12 -20.22 33.06
C THR A 457 -25.67 -20.03 32.63
N PRO A 458 -24.69 -20.70 33.27
CA PRO A 458 -23.29 -20.53 32.92
C PRO A 458 -23.03 -20.82 31.43
N PRO A 459 -22.46 -19.85 30.68
CA PRO A 459 -22.03 -20.09 29.31
C PRO A 459 -21.03 -21.24 29.23
N THR A 460 -20.93 -21.91 28.09
CA THR A 460 -19.89 -22.93 27.89
C THR A 460 -18.53 -22.26 27.78
N LEU A 461 -17.62 -22.53 28.73
CA LEU A 461 -16.20 -22.23 28.58
C LEU A 461 -15.51 -23.42 27.90
N SER A 462 -14.89 -23.22 26.73
CA SER A 462 -14.27 -24.33 26.00
C SER A 462 -12.95 -24.82 26.62
N SER A 463 -12.39 -24.08 27.57
CA SER A 463 -11.12 -24.37 28.24
C SER A 463 -11.09 -23.71 29.62
N SER A 464 -10.23 -24.20 30.51
CA SER A 464 -9.99 -23.62 31.83
C SER A 464 -9.11 -22.36 31.80
N ASN A 465 -8.64 -21.94 30.62
CA ASN A 465 -7.71 -20.83 30.48
C ASN A 465 -8.36 -19.50 30.04
N VAL A 466 -9.70 -19.44 29.96
CA VAL A 466 -10.45 -18.27 29.44
C VAL A 466 -10.06 -16.99 30.18
N PHE A 467 -9.95 -17.07 31.51
CA PHE A 467 -9.60 -15.95 32.39
C PHE A 467 -8.26 -16.17 33.10
N ASN A 468 -7.33 -16.92 32.50
CA ASN A 468 -6.03 -17.12 33.14
C ASN A 468 -5.24 -15.81 33.23
N ASP A 469 -4.44 -15.69 34.29
CA ASP A 469 -3.53 -14.56 34.50
C ASP A 469 -4.22 -13.18 34.58
N ILE A 470 -5.48 -13.14 35.03
CA ILE A 470 -6.17 -11.92 35.48
C ILE A 470 -5.83 -11.61 36.95
N PRO A 471 -6.01 -10.36 37.43
CA PRO A 471 -5.77 -10.02 38.84
C PRO A 471 -6.64 -10.85 39.79
N GLY A 472 -6.06 -11.33 40.89
CA GLY A 472 -6.83 -12.01 41.95
C GLY A 472 -7.85 -11.11 42.66
N SER A 473 -7.78 -9.79 42.45
CA SER A 473 -8.79 -8.82 42.89
C SER A 473 -9.99 -8.71 41.95
N CYS A 474 -9.94 -9.33 40.76
CA CYS A 474 -11.04 -9.28 39.81
C CYS A 474 -12.27 -10.01 40.36
N ILE A 475 -13.44 -9.40 40.21
CA ILE A 475 -14.72 -10.00 40.61
C ILE A 475 -15.48 -10.44 39.36
N ILE A 476 -16.02 -11.66 39.39
CA ILE A 476 -16.96 -12.16 38.39
C ILE A 476 -18.37 -12.00 38.96
N TRP A 477 -19.12 -11.05 38.43
CA TRP A 477 -20.50 -10.77 38.78
C TRP A 477 -21.45 -11.61 37.95
N VAL A 478 -22.34 -12.36 38.62
CA VAL A 478 -23.39 -13.18 38.01
C VAL A 478 -24.77 -12.73 38.50
N PRO A 479 -25.87 -13.07 37.82
CA PRO A 479 -27.19 -12.59 38.21
C PRO A 479 -27.56 -13.07 39.62
N LYS A 480 -28.22 -12.18 40.37
CA LYS A 480 -28.76 -12.49 41.69
C LYS A 480 -29.93 -13.47 41.55
N SER A 481 -30.02 -14.44 42.45
CA SER A 481 -31.16 -15.36 42.54
C SER A 481 -31.61 -15.52 43.99
N THR A 482 -32.91 -15.69 44.21
CA THR A 482 -33.52 -15.73 45.57
C THR A 482 -32.84 -16.74 46.50
N ASP A 483 -32.41 -17.88 45.96
CA ASP A 483 -31.78 -18.98 46.71
C ASP A 483 -30.31 -19.23 46.31
N ARG A 484 -29.65 -18.26 45.67
CA ARG A 484 -28.26 -18.39 45.15
C ARG A 484 -28.06 -19.55 44.17
N THR A 485 -29.13 -20.02 43.53
CA THR A 485 -29.11 -21.14 42.58
C THR A 485 -28.24 -20.82 41.38
N ILE A 486 -28.31 -19.59 40.88
CA ILE A 486 -27.48 -19.12 39.75
C ILE A 486 -26.01 -19.11 40.14
N LEU A 487 -25.64 -18.45 41.24
CA LEU A 487 -24.26 -18.43 41.73
C LEU A 487 -23.70 -19.85 41.96
N THR A 488 -24.51 -20.73 42.54
CA THR A 488 -24.14 -22.14 42.76
C THR A 488 -23.87 -22.85 41.43
N ALA A 489 -24.74 -22.67 40.43
CA ALA A 489 -24.57 -23.26 39.11
C ALA A 489 -23.24 -22.82 38.47
N TYR A 490 -22.92 -21.52 38.51
CA TYR A 490 -21.63 -21.00 38.04
C TYR A 490 -20.43 -21.61 38.77
N LYS A 491 -20.47 -21.66 40.10
CA LYS A 491 -19.36 -22.22 40.91
C LYS A 491 -19.11 -23.72 40.67
N THR A 492 -20.12 -24.46 40.21
CA THR A 492 -20.00 -25.90 39.93
C THR A 492 -19.82 -26.25 38.46
N ALA A 493 -20.09 -25.31 37.55
CA ALA A 493 -20.01 -25.56 36.11
C ALA A 493 -18.56 -25.84 35.66
N SER A 494 -18.43 -26.69 34.64
CA SER A 494 -17.14 -27.06 34.06
C SER A 494 -16.36 -25.80 33.65
N ASN A 495 -15.06 -25.78 33.95
CA ASN A 495 -14.12 -24.66 33.78
C ASN A 495 -14.44 -23.39 34.58
N TRP A 496 -15.71 -23.02 34.78
CA TRP A 496 -16.13 -21.93 35.67
C TRP A 496 -15.74 -22.18 37.13
N SER A 497 -15.79 -23.44 37.58
CA SER A 497 -15.42 -23.84 38.95
C SER A 497 -13.99 -23.47 39.34
N ASN A 498 -13.08 -23.29 38.38
CA ASN A 498 -11.72 -22.81 38.62
C ASN A 498 -11.69 -21.36 39.14
N TYR A 499 -12.75 -20.61 38.91
CA TYR A 499 -12.89 -19.20 39.29
C TYR A 499 -13.91 -18.99 40.42
N ALA A 500 -14.39 -20.06 41.07
CA ALA A 500 -15.48 -20.02 42.04
C ALA A 500 -15.22 -19.06 43.22
N ASN A 501 -13.96 -18.84 43.60
CA ASN A 501 -13.57 -17.95 44.70
C ASN A 501 -13.67 -16.46 44.34
N TYR A 502 -13.78 -16.14 43.05
CA TYR A 502 -13.84 -14.76 42.54
C TYR A 502 -15.28 -14.33 42.20
N MET A 503 -16.28 -15.21 42.35
CA MET A 503 -17.65 -14.96 41.93
C MET A 503 -18.53 -14.35 43.03
N LYS A 504 -19.32 -13.34 42.66
CA LYS A 504 -20.35 -12.69 43.50
C LYS A 504 -21.66 -12.49 42.72
N GLU A 505 -22.76 -12.38 43.45
CA GLU A 505 -24.04 -11.95 42.85
C GLU A 505 -24.04 -10.44 42.68
N MET A 506 -24.62 -9.97 41.57
CA MET A 506 -24.87 -8.54 41.35
C MET A 506 -25.78 -7.96 42.45
N GLU A 507 -25.53 -6.72 42.85
CA GLU A 507 -26.43 -5.94 43.71
C GLU A 507 -27.59 -5.36 42.87
N GLU A 508 -28.74 -5.14 43.50
CA GLU A 508 -29.96 -4.63 42.84
C GLU A 508 -29.85 -3.19 42.33
#